data_AF-A0A953WKS5-F1
#
_entry.id   AF-A0A953WKS5-F1
#
_cell.length_a   1.000
_cell.length_b   1.000
_cell.length_c   1.000
_cell.angle_alpha   90.00
_cell.angle_beta   90.00
_cell.angle_gamma   90.00
#
_symmetry.space_group_name_H-M   'P 1'
#
loop_
_entity.id
_entity.type
_entity.pdbx_description
1 polymer ?
#
loop_
_entity_poly.entity_id
_entity_poly.type
_entity_poly.pdbx_seq_one_letter_code
_entity_poly.pdbx_strand_id
1 'polypeptide(L)'
;GIGKMVYDGADYSLHGGGIDGMTSWMVWSAEDDIGFIALTNSGNIAFPALLMFKALNPFIGLPDDDALTRMEPAIDAIIADAPTPQPDEVLPAIVGPEALVGRYSNINGAFNVRTVGDQTIIT
;
A
#
# COMPACT_ATOMS: atom_id res chain seq x y z
N GLY A 1 2.48 -1.98 14.91
CA GLY A 1 1.28 -1.25 15.39
C GLY A 1 0.60 -0.57 14.22
N ILE A 2 -0.70 -0.27 14.35
CA ILE A 2 -1.44 0.50 13.34
C ILE A 2 -1.16 1.98 13.60
N GLY A 3 -0.63 2.67 12.59
CA GLY A 3 -0.49 4.12 12.57
C GLY A 3 -1.78 4.80 12.09
N LYS A 4 -1.92 6.08 12.43
CA LYS A 4 -2.99 6.95 11.92
C LYS A 4 -2.38 8.23 11.37
N MET A 5 -2.94 8.75 10.30
CA MET A 5 -2.57 10.05 9.74
C MET A 5 -3.80 10.73 9.12
N VAL A 6 -3.76 12.06 9.04
CA VAL A 6 -4.68 12.81 8.18
C VAL A 6 -3.95 13.09 6.87
N TYR A 7 -4.55 12.75 5.73
CA TYR A 7 -4.02 13.02 4.40
C TYR A 7 -5.15 13.62 3.55
N ASP A 8 -4.89 14.78 2.94
CA ASP A 8 -5.87 15.54 2.16
C ASP A 8 -7.22 15.77 2.87
N GLY A 9 -7.18 15.93 4.20
CA GLY A 9 -8.37 16.16 5.02
C GLY A 9 -9.14 14.90 5.44
N ALA A 10 -8.75 13.72 4.97
CA ALA A 10 -9.35 12.45 5.36
C ALA A 10 -8.50 11.65 6.34
N ASP A 11 -9.15 10.84 7.17
CA ASP A 11 -8.49 9.97 8.15
C ASP A 11 -8.03 8.65 7.53
N TYR A 12 -6.72 8.39 7.62
CA TYR A 12 -6.07 7.19 7.12
C TYR A 12 -5.51 6.32 8.25
N SER A 13 -5.82 5.03 8.17
CA SER A 13 -5.18 3.99 9.00
C SER A 13 -4.13 3.26 8.18
N LEU A 14 -2.91 3.18 8.70
CA LEU A 14 -1.76 2.60 8.01
C LEU A 14 -1.08 1.52 8.83
N HIS A 15 -0.56 0.51 8.16
CA HIS A 15 0.28 -0.49 8.79
C HIS A 15 1.36 -0.96 7.82
N GLY A 16 2.58 -1.06 8.32
CA GLY A 16 3.71 -1.59 7.59
C GLY A 16 4.35 -2.74 8.36
N GLY A 17 4.98 -3.64 7.62
CA GLY A 17 5.76 -4.73 8.19
C GLY A 17 6.61 -5.41 7.14
N GLY A 18 7.61 -6.16 7.57
CA GLY A 18 8.45 -6.95 6.68
C GLY A 18 8.94 -8.23 7.32
N ILE A 19 9.24 -9.21 6.48
CA ILE A 19 9.85 -10.50 6.85
C ILE A 19 10.69 -11.00 5.67
N ASP A 20 11.89 -11.50 5.94
CA ASP A 20 12.75 -12.19 4.98
C ASP A 20 12.91 -11.49 3.61
N GLY A 21 13.17 -10.17 3.62
CA GLY A 21 13.37 -9.36 2.42
C GLY A 21 12.08 -8.89 1.73
N MET A 22 10.92 -9.36 2.18
CA MET A 22 9.61 -8.84 1.77
C MET A 22 9.17 -7.72 2.70
N THR A 23 8.75 -6.59 2.14
CA THR A 23 8.15 -5.47 2.87
C THR A 23 6.75 -5.19 2.35
N SER A 24 5.90 -4.74 3.25
CA SER A 24 4.49 -4.46 3.00
C SER A 24 4.12 -3.11 3.60
N TRP A 25 3.18 -2.45 2.93
CA TRP A 25 2.50 -1.28 3.45
C TRP A 25 1.03 -1.36 3.06
N MET A 26 0.16 -1.11 4.02
CA MET A 26 -1.28 -1.03 3.81
C MET A 26 -1.81 0.31 4.28
N VAL A 27 -2.82 0.80 3.58
CA VAL A 27 -3.57 1.99 3.96
C VAL A 27 -5.06 1.77 3.72
N TRP A 28 -5.88 2.37 4.57
CA TRP A 28 -7.33 2.37 4.47
C TRP A 28 -7.88 3.73 4.91
N SER A 29 -8.77 4.31 4.09
CA SER A 29 -9.62 5.46 4.42
C SER A 29 -11.07 5.08 4.13
N ALA A 30 -11.92 5.13 5.17
CA ALA A 30 -13.35 4.92 5.00
C ALA A 30 -14.05 6.16 4.41
N GLU A 31 -13.46 7.34 4.59
CA GLU A 31 -14.00 8.61 4.08
C GLU A 31 -13.84 8.72 2.57
N ASP A 32 -12.73 8.22 2.05
CA ASP A 32 -12.46 8.18 0.61
C ASP A 32 -12.92 6.87 -0.07
N ASP A 33 -13.41 5.89 0.71
CA ASP A 33 -13.76 4.53 0.24
C ASP A 33 -12.60 3.84 -0.49
N ILE A 34 -11.38 3.94 0.07
CA ILE A 34 -10.14 3.47 -0.56
C ILE A 34 -9.33 2.58 0.38
N GLY A 35 -8.80 1.50 -0.19
CA GLY A 35 -7.79 0.66 0.43
C GLY A 35 -6.68 0.28 -0.55
N PHE A 36 -5.43 0.40 -0.12
CA PHE A 36 -4.27 -0.07 -0.89
C PHE A 36 -3.38 -0.97 -0.06
N ILE A 37 -2.79 -1.96 -0.73
CA ILE A 37 -1.72 -2.78 -0.20
C ILE A 37 -0.60 -2.79 -1.23
N ALA A 38 0.59 -2.37 -0.82
CA ALA A 38 1.80 -2.46 -1.61
C ALA A 38 2.72 -3.51 -0.98
N LEU A 39 3.27 -4.38 -1.82
CA LEU A 39 4.20 -5.44 -1.44
C LEU A 39 5.45 -5.29 -2.31
N THR A 40 6.62 -5.30 -1.69
CA THR A 40 7.90 -5.28 -2.40
C THR A 40 8.85 -6.31 -1.81
N ASN A 41 9.80 -6.77 -2.61
CA ASN A 41 10.91 -7.63 -2.18
C ASN A 41 12.21 -6.84 -1.96
N SER A 42 12.09 -5.57 -1.54
CA SER A 42 13.21 -4.64 -1.44
C SER A 42 13.94 -4.68 -0.09
N GLY A 43 13.36 -5.31 0.92
CA GLY A 43 13.84 -5.23 2.31
C GLY A 43 13.68 -3.86 2.97
N ASN A 44 13.33 -2.80 2.22
CA ASN A 44 13.13 -1.45 2.73
C ASN A 44 11.64 -1.11 2.70
N ILE A 45 11.15 -0.60 3.83
CA ILE A 45 9.73 -0.35 4.05
C ILE A 45 9.25 0.97 3.41
N ALA A 46 10.19 1.84 3.01
CA ALA A 46 9.92 3.06 2.27
C ALA A 46 9.30 2.80 0.89
N PHE A 47 9.70 1.72 0.22
CA PHE A 47 9.22 1.39 -1.12
C PHE A 47 7.73 1.13 -1.22
N PRO A 48 7.16 0.19 -0.45
CA PRO A 48 5.73 -0.03 -0.51
C PRO A 48 4.96 1.22 -0.08
N ALA A 49 5.48 2.03 0.85
CA ALA A 49 4.86 3.30 1.23
C ALA A 49 4.84 4.31 0.05
N LEU A 50 5.97 4.50 -0.64
CA LEU A 50 6.09 5.35 -1.84
C LEU A 50 5.12 4.93 -2.94
N LEU A 51 5.16 3.65 -3.33
CA LEU A 51 4.31 3.09 -4.38
C LEU A 51 2.83 3.27 -4.05
N MET A 52 2.47 3.09 -2.79
CA MET A 52 1.11 3.24 -2.33
C MET A 52 0.61 4.68 -2.46
N PHE A 53 1.34 5.69 -1.99
CA PHE A 53 0.86 7.07 -2.12
C PHE A 53 0.84 7.55 -3.57
N LYS A 54 1.82 7.13 -4.38
CA LYS A 54 1.81 7.36 -5.82
C LYS A 54 0.55 6.76 -6.47
N ALA A 55 0.17 5.54 -6.07
CA ALA A 55 -1.04 4.91 -6.54
C ALA A 55 -2.32 5.58 -5.99
N LEU A 56 -2.30 6.08 -4.75
CA LEU A 56 -3.45 6.71 -4.07
C LEU A 56 -3.82 8.06 -4.70
N ASN A 57 -2.84 8.93 -4.96
CA ASN A 57 -3.07 10.32 -5.34
C ASN A 57 -4.09 10.51 -6.48
N PRO A 58 -4.01 9.76 -7.61
CA PRO A 58 -5.00 9.90 -8.68
C PRO A 58 -6.43 9.57 -8.28
N PHE A 59 -6.64 8.66 -7.32
CA PHE A 59 -7.99 8.25 -6.90
C PHE A 59 -8.68 9.29 -6.03
N ILE A 60 -7.90 10.08 -5.28
CA ILE A 60 -8.40 11.18 -4.44
C ILE A 60 -8.27 12.55 -5.13
N GLY A 61 -7.95 12.58 -6.42
CA GLY A 61 -7.90 13.81 -7.21
C GLY A 61 -6.64 14.66 -6.98
N LEU A 62 -5.60 14.09 -6.37
CA LEU A 62 -4.30 14.74 -6.22
C LEU A 62 -3.39 14.51 -7.44
N PRO A 63 -2.41 15.40 -7.67
CA PRO A 63 -1.38 15.19 -8.68
C PRO A 63 -0.62 13.87 -8.49
N ASP A 64 -0.24 13.22 -9.59
CA ASP A 64 0.72 12.11 -9.60
C ASP A 64 2.13 12.66 -9.34
N ASP A 65 2.40 12.97 -8.07
CA ASP A 65 3.68 13.48 -7.58
C ASP A 65 4.17 12.69 -6.36
N ASP A 66 5.41 12.95 -5.96
CA ASP A 66 6.05 12.24 -4.85
C ASP A 66 5.43 12.69 -3.52
N ALA A 67 4.36 12.01 -3.12
CA ALA A 67 3.59 12.31 -1.92
C ALA A 67 4.43 12.28 -0.63
N LEU A 68 5.54 11.51 -0.59
CA LEU A 68 6.41 11.50 0.58
C LEU A 68 7.06 12.88 0.81
N THR A 69 7.31 13.66 -0.24
CA THR A 69 7.79 15.06 -0.10
C THR A 69 6.82 15.95 0.67
N ARG A 70 5.53 15.60 0.74
CA ARG A 70 4.51 16.31 1.51
C ARG A 70 4.36 15.78 2.95
N MET A 71 5.03 14.68 3.27
CA MET A 71 4.96 13.98 4.55
C MET A 71 6.29 14.08 5.32
N GLU A 72 6.86 15.29 5.43
CA GLU A 72 8.13 15.56 6.12
C GLU A 72 8.35 14.78 7.44
N PRO A 73 7.36 14.58 8.35
CA PRO A 73 7.61 13.81 9.57
C PRO A 73 7.61 12.27 9.40
N ALA A 74 7.21 11.72 8.27
CA ALA A 74 7.23 10.27 8.00
C ALA A 74 8.56 9.80 7.38
N ILE A 75 9.25 10.71 6.66
CA ILE A 75 10.52 10.46 5.97
C ILE A 75 11.58 9.96 6.96
N ASP A 76 11.79 10.67 8.08
CA ASP A 76 12.83 10.31 9.05
C ASP A 76 12.59 8.95 9.73
N ALA A 77 11.31 8.58 9.92
CA ALA A 77 10.93 7.30 10.51
C ALA A 77 11.05 6.13 9.52
N ILE A 78 10.98 6.41 8.22
CA ILE A 78 10.94 5.42 7.14
C ILE A 78 12.32 5.22 6.49
N ILE A 79 13.16 6.28 6.42
CA ILE A 79 14.50 6.28 5.80
C ILE A 79 15.60 5.76 6.74
N ALA A 80 15.31 5.55 8.03
CA ALA A 80 16.30 5.12 9.01
C ALA A 80 16.95 3.74 8.74
N ASP A 81 16.49 2.96 7.75
CA ASP A 81 17.18 1.73 7.35
C ASP A 81 17.15 1.47 5.82
N ALA A 82 18.36 1.38 5.24
CA ALA A 82 18.73 0.99 3.88
C ALA A 82 18.50 1.99 2.71
N PRO A 83 19.39 1.99 1.69
CA PRO A 83 19.33 2.92 0.56
C PRO A 83 18.05 2.77 -0.25
N THR A 84 17.46 3.90 -0.62
CA THR A 84 16.25 3.98 -1.43
C THR A 84 16.63 4.02 -2.93
N PRO A 85 16.46 2.96 -3.76
CA PRO A 85 16.33 3.10 -5.22
C PRO A 85 15.35 4.20 -5.63
N GLN A 86 15.61 4.83 -6.77
CA GLN A 86 14.87 6.01 -7.22
C GLN A 86 13.43 5.64 -7.68
N PRO A 87 12.40 6.46 -7.37
CA PRO A 87 10.99 6.14 -7.63
C PRO A 87 10.59 6.05 -9.12
N ASP A 88 11.44 6.53 -10.02
CA ASP A 88 11.28 6.49 -11.48
C ASP A 88 11.65 5.12 -12.08
N GLU A 89 12.31 4.23 -11.33
CA GLU A 89 12.75 2.93 -11.83
C GLU A 89 11.79 1.76 -11.54
N VAL A 90 10.73 1.98 -10.75
CA VAL A 90 9.81 0.90 -10.35
C VAL A 90 8.36 1.37 -10.51
N LEU A 91 7.76 1.06 -11.66
CA LEU A 91 6.30 1.11 -11.77
C LEU A 91 5.72 -0.01 -10.89
N PRO A 92 4.73 0.29 -10.02
CA PRO A 92 4.04 -0.76 -9.30
C PRO A 92 3.43 -1.73 -10.31
N ALA A 93 3.53 -3.03 -10.04
CA ALA A 93 2.76 -4.01 -10.79
C ALA A 93 1.29 -3.73 -10.49
N ILE A 94 0.58 -3.11 -11.44
CA ILE A 94 -0.89 -3.07 -11.42
C ILE A 94 -1.33 -4.47 -11.78
N VAL A 95 -1.58 -5.29 -10.76
CA VAL A 95 -2.12 -6.63 -10.94
C VAL A 95 -3.64 -6.52 -11.00
N GLY A 96 -4.22 -6.98 -12.11
CA GLY A 96 -5.67 -7.04 -12.24
C GLY A 96 -6.29 -8.02 -11.24
N PRO A 97 -7.60 -7.93 -11.00
CA PRO A 97 -8.31 -8.75 -10.01
C PRO A 97 -8.12 -10.26 -10.20
N GLU A 98 -7.83 -10.71 -11.43
CA GLU A 98 -7.47 -12.09 -11.77
C GLU A 98 -6.23 -12.60 -11.05
N ALA A 99 -5.27 -11.73 -10.72
CA ALA A 99 -4.05 -12.11 -10.00
C ALA A 99 -4.26 -12.24 -8.49
N LEU A 100 -5.41 -11.77 -7.98
CA LEU A 100 -5.83 -11.91 -6.59
C LEU A 100 -6.67 -13.17 -6.37
N VAL A 101 -6.99 -13.93 -7.43
CA VAL A 101 -7.76 -15.18 -7.31
C VAL A 101 -6.89 -16.25 -6.65
N GLY A 102 -7.37 -16.77 -5.52
CA GLY A 102 -6.60 -17.75 -4.76
C GLY A 102 -7.18 -18.07 -3.39
N ARG A 103 -6.47 -18.93 -2.68
CA ARG A 103 -6.79 -19.31 -1.30
C ARG A 103 -5.76 -18.71 -0.35
N TYR A 104 -6.25 -18.02 0.66
CA TYR A 104 -5.47 -17.27 1.62
C TYR A 104 -5.84 -17.67 3.04
N SER A 105 -5.00 -17.30 4.00
CA SER A 105 -5.28 -17.50 5.42
C SER A 105 -4.75 -16.36 6.26
N ASN A 106 -5.51 -15.96 7.26
CA ASN A 106 -5.08 -15.04 8.31
C ASN A 106 -5.46 -15.59 9.69
N ILE A 107 -5.23 -14.78 10.74
CA ILE A 107 -5.56 -15.14 12.13
C ILE A 107 -7.04 -15.47 12.37
N ASN A 108 -7.94 -15.00 11.48
CA ASN A 108 -9.38 -15.24 11.54
C ASN A 108 -9.81 -16.48 10.74
N GLY A 109 -8.89 -17.15 10.05
CA GLY A 109 -9.16 -18.38 9.29
C GLY A 109 -8.74 -18.31 7.82
N ALA A 110 -9.08 -19.36 7.08
CA ALA A 110 -8.85 -19.44 5.65
C ALA A 110 -10.01 -18.80 4.88
N PHE A 111 -9.70 -18.08 3.81
CA PHE A 111 -10.68 -17.48 2.91
C PHE A 111 -10.23 -17.64 1.45
N ASN A 112 -11.18 -17.51 0.53
CA ASN A 112 -10.96 -17.63 -0.90
C ASN A 112 -11.37 -16.34 -1.59
N VAL A 113 -10.54 -15.89 -2.51
CA VAL A 113 -10.83 -14.77 -3.40
C VAL A 113 -11.06 -15.34 -4.79
N ARG A 114 -12.18 -14.98 -5.41
CA ARG A 114 -12.55 -15.41 -6.76
C ARG A 114 -13.24 -14.28 -7.51
N THR A 115 -13.19 -14.33 -8.83
CA THR A 115 -13.90 -13.37 -9.70
C THR A 115 -15.15 -14.03 -10.29
N VAL A 116 -16.28 -13.33 -10.26
CA VAL A 116 -17.55 -13.74 -10.89
C VAL A 116 -18.08 -12.55 -11.70
N GLY A 117 -17.97 -12.65 -13.04
CA GLY A 117 -18.18 -11.50 -13.91
C GLY A 117 -17.16 -10.40 -13.62
N ASP A 118 -17.62 -9.17 -13.44
CA ASP A 118 -16.77 -8.02 -13.09
C ASP A 118 -16.62 -7.81 -11.57
N GLN A 119 -17.06 -8.78 -10.76
CA GLN A 119 -17.05 -8.69 -9.30
C GLN A 119 -16.01 -9.62 -8.68
N THR A 120 -15.27 -9.09 -7.71
CA THR A 120 -14.39 -9.87 -6.81
C THR A 120 -15.16 -10.27 -5.56
N ILE A 121 -15.18 -11.57 -5.25
CA ILE A 121 -15.90 -12.15 -4.12
C ILE A 121 -14.92 -12.80 -3.14
N ILE A 122 -15.11 -12.54 -1.85
CA ILE A 122 -14.36 -13.13 -0.73
C ILE A 122 -15.28 -14.06 0.06
N THR A 123 -14.91 -15.34 0.20
CA THR A 123 -15.68 -16.38 0.93
C THR A 123 -14.82 -17.25 1.82
#